data_AF-A0A962BKL1-F1
#
_entry.id   AF-A0A962BKL1-F1
#
_cell.length_a   1.000
_cell.length_b   1.000
_cell.length_c   1.000
_cell.angle_alpha   90.00
_cell.angle_beta   90.00
_cell.angle_gamma   90.00
#
_symmetry.space_group_name_H-M   'P 1'
#
loop_
_entity.id
_entity.type
_entity.pdbx_description
1 polymer ?
#
loop_
_entity_poly.entity_id
_entity_poly.type
_entity_poly.pdbx_seq_one_letter_code
_entity_poly.pdbx_strand_id
1 'polypeptide(L)'
;MQPPDRHEGIGREPVDITDALQRAPLEAPPRSAWPQLQTELARHGQRQLRRDARRRRHWLAMAATLLLAATIPAFWLRRSSTSEDPLIATDVAPLQAPTATSADTDELALLRRESADLESWLAASRDDTVISATGDGLREALTGRVQYVDALIVDPQTSPDTQLPLWRERVLLLRRLATIESSEQLLAVSGDAEDSQLVMAF
;
A
#
# COMPACT_ATOMS: atom_id res chain seq x y z
N MET A 1 6.42 -21.30 53.11
CA MET A 1 5.73 -21.86 51.93
C MET A 1 5.69 -20.76 50.88
N GLN A 2 6.60 -20.81 49.91
CA GLN A 2 6.77 -19.80 48.87
C GLN A 2 6.39 -20.46 47.53
N PRO A 3 5.47 -19.88 46.74
CA PRO A 3 5.09 -20.47 45.46
C PRO A 3 6.22 -20.27 44.44
N PRO A 4 6.46 -21.23 43.53
CA PRO A 4 7.41 -21.05 42.44
C PRO A 4 6.82 -20.14 41.35
N ASP A 5 7.57 -19.09 41.01
CA ASP A 5 7.30 -18.18 39.90
C ASP A 5 7.28 -18.94 38.56
N ARG A 6 6.13 -18.90 37.89
CA ARG A 6 5.93 -19.43 36.53
C ARG A 6 5.84 -18.28 35.54
N HIS A 7 6.94 -17.72 35.07
CA HIS A 7 6.95 -16.90 33.85
C HIS A 7 8.31 -16.95 33.13
N GLU A 8 8.76 -18.13 32.71
CA GLU A 8 9.69 -18.20 31.57
C GLU A 8 8.86 -18.15 30.28
N GLY A 9 8.56 -16.93 29.86
CA GLY A 9 8.16 -16.68 28.48
C GLY A 9 9.32 -17.08 27.57
N ILE A 10 9.04 -17.90 26.57
CA ILE A 10 9.98 -18.22 25.48
C ILE A 10 10.22 -16.90 24.74
N GLY A 11 11.19 -16.13 25.20
CA GLY A 11 11.74 -14.99 24.49
C GLY A 11 12.41 -15.52 23.25
N ARG A 12 11.78 -15.31 22.09
CA ARG A 12 12.49 -15.44 20.82
C ARG A 12 13.44 -14.26 20.75
N GLU A 13 14.68 -14.46 21.14
CA GLU A 13 15.72 -13.46 20.88
C GLU A 13 15.76 -13.18 19.36
N PRO A 14 15.83 -11.91 18.95
CA PRO A 14 16.00 -11.56 17.55
C PRO A 14 17.36 -12.09 17.11
N VAL A 15 17.36 -13.16 16.32
CA VAL A 15 18.58 -13.71 15.73
C VAL A 15 19.16 -12.68 14.78
N ASP A 16 20.36 -12.17 15.09
CA ASP A 16 21.09 -11.29 14.20
C ASP A 16 21.60 -12.10 13.00
N ILE A 17 20.99 -11.82 11.85
CA ILE A 17 21.29 -12.48 10.58
C ILE A 17 22.75 -12.23 10.18
N THR A 18 23.31 -11.07 10.53
CA THR A 18 24.68 -10.68 10.18
C THR A 18 25.69 -11.56 10.92
N ASP A 19 25.48 -11.76 12.22
CA ASP A 19 26.32 -12.60 13.07
C ASP A 19 26.20 -14.09 12.71
N ALA A 20 24.99 -14.53 12.35
CA ALA A 20 24.77 -15.90 11.86
C ALA A 20 25.51 -16.18 10.53
N LEU A 21 25.53 -15.22 9.60
CA LEU A 21 26.24 -15.34 8.33
C LEU A 21 27.77 -15.30 8.51
N GLN A 22 28.28 -14.51 9.46
CA GLN A 22 29.72 -14.48 9.76
C GLN A 22 30.24 -15.78 10.37
N ARG A 23 29.38 -16.56 11.04
CA ARG A 23 29.74 -17.88 11.60
C ARG A 23 29.54 -19.04 10.62
N ALA A 24 29.01 -18.81 9.43
CA ALA A 24 28.79 -19.88 8.47
C ALA A 24 30.12 -20.46 7.98
N PRO A 25 30.28 -21.81 7.94
CA PRO A 25 31.50 -22.43 7.45
C PRO A 25 31.67 -22.13 5.95
N LEU A 26 32.89 -21.75 5.55
CA LEU A 26 33.26 -21.51 4.15
C LEU A 26 33.41 -22.82 3.34
N GLU A 27 33.28 -23.97 3.98
CA GLU A 27 33.29 -25.28 3.31
C GLU A 27 32.01 -25.47 2.52
N ALA A 28 32.14 -25.48 1.19
CA ALA A 28 31.02 -25.79 0.30
C ALA A 28 30.50 -27.21 0.63
N PRO A 29 29.20 -27.36 0.92
CA PRO A 29 28.64 -28.67 1.22
C PRO A 29 28.84 -29.61 0.01
N PRO A 30 29.13 -30.90 0.24
CA PRO A 30 29.39 -31.87 -0.84
C PRO A 30 28.19 -32.09 -1.77
N ARG A 31 27.00 -31.58 -1.41
CA ARG A 31 25.81 -31.57 -2.26
C ARG A 31 25.11 -30.21 -2.13
N SER A 32 24.76 -29.62 -3.26
CA SER A 32 23.95 -28.40 -3.28
C SER A 32 22.56 -28.67 -2.66
N ALA A 33 22.15 -27.82 -1.71
CA ALA A 33 20.80 -27.83 -1.14
C ALA A 33 19.80 -27.05 -2.01
N TRP A 34 20.27 -26.35 -3.05
CA TRP A 34 19.49 -25.48 -3.90
C TRP A 34 18.28 -26.15 -4.58
N PRO A 35 18.40 -27.37 -5.14
CA PRO A 35 17.25 -28.03 -5.78
C PRO A 35 16.13 -28.39 -4.79
N GLN A 36 16.49 -28.67 -3.52
CA GLN A 36 15.52 -28.96 -2.47
C GLN A 36 14.76 -27.69 -2.08
N LEU A 37 15.47 -26.57 -1.95
CA LEU A 37 14.87 -25.25 -1.68
C LEU A 37 13.93 -24.81 -2.82
N GLN A 38 14.33 -24.98 -4.08
CA GLN A 38 13.46 -24.69 -5.22
C GLN A 38 12.16 -25.51 -5.17
N THR A 39 12.26 -26.78 -4.80
CA THR A 39 11.10 -27.66 -4.66
C THR A 39 10.18 -27.21 -3.52
N GLU A 40 10.74 -26.77 -2.39
CA GLU A 40 9.95 -26.26 -1.27
C GLU A 40 9.28 -24.92 -1.58
N LEU A 41 10.00 -23.98 -2.20
CA LEU A 41 9.46 -22.68 -2.62
C LEU A 41 8.33 -22.83 -3.63
N ALA A 42 8.49 -23.71 -4.62
CA ALA A 42 7.43 -24.01 -5.59
C ALA A 42 6.15 -24.55 -4.91
N ARG A 43 6.28 -25.42 -3.90
CA ARG A 43 5.14 -25.92 -3.11
C ARG A 43 4.48 -24.83 -2.28
N HIS A 44 5.27 -23.91 -1.71
CA HIS A 44 4.73 -22.81 -0.90
C HIS A 44 4.01 -21.76 -1.75
N GLY A 45 4.58 -21.36 -2.88
CA GLY A 45 3.95 -20.41 -3.82
C GLY A 45 2.61 -20.92 -4.36
N GLN A 46 2.53 -22.20 -4.74
CA GLN A 46 1.27 -22.81 -5.18
C GLN A 46 0.16 -22.83 -4.11
N ARG A 47 0.53 -22.95 -2.83
CA ARG A 47 -0.44 -22.90 -1.71
C ARG A 47 -0.94 -21.49 -1.44
N GLN A 48 -0.09 -20.47 -1.60
CA GLN A 48 -0.48 -19.07 -1.44
C GLN A 48 -1.47 -18.63 -2.53
N LEU A 49 -1.15 -18.89 -3.79
CA LEU A 49 -2.03 -18.56 -4.93
C LEU A 49 -3.43 -19.18 -4.78
N ARG A 50 -3.53 -20.42 -4.27
CA ARG A 50 -4.81 -21.09 -4.00
C ARG A 50 -5.60 -20.48 -2.84
N ARG A 51 -4.92 -19.93 -1.82
CA ARG A 51 -5.58 -19.23 -0.69
C ARG A 51 -6.11 -17.87 -1.13
N ASP A 52 -5.36 -17.15 -1.95
CA ASP A 52 -5.76 -15.84 -2.46
C ASP A 52 -6.97 -15.94 -3.40
N ALA A 53 -7.02 -16.96 -4.26
CA ALA A 53 -8.19 -17.24 -5.10
C ALA A 53 -9.47 -17.50 -4.28
N ARG A 54 -9.36 -18.19 -3.13
CA ARG A 54 -10.50 -18.40 -2.23
C ARG A 54 -10.90 -17.13 -1.49
N ARG A 55 -9.93 -16.35 -0.98
CA ARG A 55 -10.19 -15.07 -0.31
C ARG A 55 -10.87 -14.05 -1.23
N ARG A 56 -10.46 -13.97 -2.50
CA ARG A 56 -11.10 -13.08 -3.51
C ARG A 56 -12.57 -13.42 -3.73
N ARG A 57 -12.94 -14.71 -3.77
CA ARG A 57 -14.35 -15.14 -3.88
C ARG A 57 -15.19 -14.76 -2.67
N HIS A 58 -14.63 -14.82 -1.46
CA HIS A 58 -15.34 -14.40 -0.25
C HIS A 58 -15.47 -12.87 -0.12
N TRP A 59 -14.53 -12.10 -0.67
CA TRP A 59 -14.61 -10.64 -0.73
C TRP A 59 -15.69 -10.14 -1.68
N LEU A 60 -15.90 -10.79 -2.83
CA LEU A 60 -17.00 -10.45 -3.74
C LEU A 60 -18.39 -10.68 -3.11
N ALA A 61 -18.53 -11.69 -2.24
CA ALA A 61 -19.79 -11.95 -1.54
C ALA A 61 -20.12 -10.87 -0.48
N MET A 62 -19.11 -10.29 0.19
CA MET A 62 -19.30 -9.19 1.14
C MET A 62 -19.65 -7.86 0.46
N ALA A 63 -19.09 -7.58 -0.73
CA ALA A 63 -19.42 -6.39 -1.51
C ALA A 63 -20.91 -6.34 -1.92
N ALA A 64 -21.49 -7.50 -2.29
CA ALA A 64 -22.91 -7.59 -2.63
C ALA A 64 -23.84 -7.32 -1.44
N THR A 65 -23.45 -7.74 -0.23
CA THR A 65 -24.25 -7.49 0.99
C THR A 65 -24.17 -6.05 1.49
N LEU A 66 -23.04 -5.36 1.33
CA LEU A 66 -22.91 -3.95 1.70
C LEU A 66 -23.68 -3.03 0.74
N LEU A 67 -23.74 -3.37 -0.55
CA LEU A 67 -24.53 -2.64 -1.54
C LEU A 67 -26.05 -2.76 -1.30
N LEU A 68 -26.53 -3.90 -0.75
CA LEU A 68 -27.95 -4.09 -0.45
C LEU A 68 -28.36 -3.42 0.88
N ALA A 69 -27.50 -3.41 1.89
CA ALA A 69 -27.80 -2.83 3.21
C ALA A 69 -27.76 -1.29 3.25
N ALA A 70 -27.00 -0.65 2.35
CA ALA A 70 -26.86 0.82 2.32
C ALA A 70 -28.00 1.57 1.61
N THR A 71 -28.90 0.87 0.90
CA THR A 71 -29.97 1.53 0.13
C THR A 71 -31.24 1.85 0.94
N ILE A 72 -31.40 1.24 2.12
CA ILE A 72 -32.61 1.35 2.94
C ILE A 72 -32.68 2.65 3.80
N PRO A 73 -31.59 3.17 4.40
CA PRO A 73 -31.69 4.35 5.28
C PRO A 73 -31.80 5.68 4.50
N ALA A 74 -31.24 5.75 3.30
CA ALA A 74 -31.15 7.00 2.52
C ALA A 74 -32.52 7.48 2.00
N PHE A 75 -33.48 6.57 1.81
CA PHE A 75 -34.82 6.91 1.36
C PHE A 75 -35.68 7.56 2.46
N TRP A 76 -35.40 7.27 3.74
CA TRP A 76 -36.18 7.79 4.87
C TRP A 76 -35.75 9.19 5.33
N LEU A 77 -34.47 9.56 5.23
CA LEU A 77 -34.01 10.91 5.60
C LEU A 77 -34.44 12.00 4.60
N ARG A 78 -34.83 11.63 3.37
CA ARG A 78 -35.21 12.58 2.32
C ARG A 78 -36.66 13.09 2.42
N ARG A 79 -37.48 12.55 3.33
CA ARG A 79 -38.89 12.98 3.53
C ARG A 79 -39.08 14.09 4.56
N SER A 80 -38.06 14.44 5.34
CA SER A 80 -38.24 15.31 6.51
C SER A 80 -37.97 16.80 6.27
N SER A 81 -37.66 17.23 5.05
CA SER A 81 -37.38 18.64 4.74
C SER A 81 -38.46 19.24 3.83
N THR A 82 -39.64 19.48 4.41
CA THR A 82 -40.57 20.49 3.87
C THR A 82 -40.63 21.64 4.87
N SER A 83 -40.28 22.80 4.33
CA SER A 83 -40.23 24.17 4.84
C SER A 83 -41.13 24.54 6.04
N GLU A 84 -40.61 25.41 6.91
CA GLU A 84 -41.13 26.77 7.08
C GLU A 84 -40.16 27.64 7.92
N ASP A 85 -39.81 28.79 7.35
CA ASP A 85 -39.22 29.99 7.97
C ASP A 85 -40.38 31.03 8.02
N PRO A 86 -40.40 32.14 8.81
CA PRO A 86 -39.24 32.87 9.31
C PRO A 86 -39.38 33.67 10.65
N LEU A 87 -38.31 34.41 10.97
CA LEU A 87 -38.19 35.59 11.86
C LEU A 87 -38.07 35.34 13.37
N ILE A 88 -36.83 35.39 13.88
CA ILE A 88 -36.42 36.35 14.93
C ILE A 88 -34.97 36.77 14.67
N ALA A 89 -34.77 38.09 14.55
CA ALA A 89 -33.47 38.73 14.58
C ALA A 89 -32.86 38.59 15.99
N THR A 90 -31.77 37.85 16.09
CA THR A 90 -30.83 37.99 17.19
C THR A 90 -29.44 38.12 16.59
N ASP A 91 -28.81 39.23 16.91
CA ASP A 91 -27.42 39.58 16.66
C ASP A 91 -26.49 38.44 17.13
N VAL A 92 -25.96 37.68 16.17
CA VAL A 92 -24.89 36.72 16.40
C VAL A 92 -23.82 37.02 15.37
N ALA A 93 -22.66 37.46 15.88
CA ALA A 93 -21.45 37.69 15.13
C ALA A 93 -21.19 36.56 14.11
N PRO A 94 -20.74 36.87 12.87
CA PRO A 94 -20.50 35.84 11.89
C PRO A 94 -19.36 34.93 12.39
N LEU A 95 -19.72 33.70 12.76
CA LEU A 95 -18.77 32.60 12.86
C LEU A 95 -18.25 32.38 11.44
N GLN A 96 -17.06 32.92 11.16
CA GLN A 96 -16.37 32.69 9.89
C GLN A 96 -16.15 31.19 9.74
N ALA A 97 -16.80 30.59 8.73
CA ALA A 97 -16.43 29.27 8.26
C ALA A 97 -14.93 29.29 7.88
N PRO A 98 -14.16 28.23 8.18
CA PRO A 98 -12.76 28.16 7.79
C PRO A 98 -12.70 28.29 6.27
N THR A 99 -12.18 29.42 5.81
CA THR A 99 -11.97 29.68 4.40
C THR A 99 -10.56 29.19 4.12
N ALA A 100 -10.43 28.19 3.24
CA ALA A 100 -9.12 27.69 2.83
C ALA A 100 -8.22 28.87 2.41
N THR A 101 -7.00 28.93 2.94
CA THR A 101 -6.11 30.06 2.69
C THR A 101 -5.57 29.95 1.26
N SER A 102 -5.27 31.07 0.59
CA SER A 102 -4.67 31.04 -0.76
C SER A 102 -3.43 30.15 -0.86
N ALA A 103 -2.62 30.09 0.20
CA ALA A 103 -1.45 29.22 0.31
C ALA A 103 -1.80 27.71 0.23
N ASP A 104 -2.89 27.28 0.86
CA ASP A 104 -3.33 25.87 0.82
C ASP A 104 -3.79 25.49 -0.59
N THR A 105 -4.37 26.45 -1.32
CA THR A 105 -4.81 26.26 -2.71
C THR A 105 -3.62 26.11 -3.66
N ASP A 106 -2.58 26.93 -3.47
CA ASP A 106 -1.33 26.85 -4.25
C ASP A 106 -0.58 25.53 -3.98
N GLU A 107 -0.50 25.10 -2.71
CA GLU A 107 0.12 23.83 -2.35
C GLU A 107 -0.65 22.64 -2.96
N LEU A 108 -1.97 22.67 -2.90
CA LEU A 108 -2.82 21.65 -3.50
C LEU A 108 -2.60 21.54 -5.02
N ALA A 109 -2.43 22.68 -5.71
CA ALA A 109 -2.11 22.70 -7.14
C ALA A 109 -0.73 22.10 -7.44
N LEU A 110 0.27 22.35 -6.58
CA LEU A 110 1.60 21.76 -6.68
C LEU A 110 1.57 20.25 -6.49
N LEU A 111 0.89 19.75 -5.46
CA LEU A 111 0.77 18.31 -5.17
C LEU A 111 0.08 17.55 -6.31
N ARG A 112 -0.95 18.15 -6.94
CA ARG A 112 -1.62 17.57 -8.10
C ARG A 112 -0.65 17.41 -9.28
N ARG A 113 0.12 18.45 -9.58
CA ARG A 113 1.11 18.42 -10.66
C ARG A 113 2.18 17.36 -10.40
N GLU A 114 2.76 17.36 -9.21
CA GLU A 114 3.77 16.37 -8.83
C GLU A 114 3.23 14.95 -8.93
N SER A 115 1.99 14.72 -8.50
CA SER A 115 1.40 13.40 -8.58
C SER A 115 1.22 12.92 -10.02
N ALA A 116 0.85 13.83 -10.95
CA ALA A 116 0.72 13.52 -12.36
C ALA A 116 2.09 13.21 -13.00
N ASP A 117 3.13 13.95 -12.60
CA ASP A 117 4.51 13.71 -13.04
C ASP A 117 4.98 12.32 -12.57
N LEU A 118 4.77 11.97 -11.29
CA LEU A 118 5.10 10.65 -10.73
C LEU A 118 4.33 9.51 -11.40
N GLU A 119 3.05 9.69 -11.70
CA GLU A 119 2.25 8.69 -12.41
C GLU A 119 2.73 8.48 -13.84
N SER A 120 3.11 9.56 -14.54
CA SER A 120 3.66 9.45 -15.89
C SER A 120 4.98 8.67 -15.90
N TRP A 121 5.85 8.90 -14.91
CA TRP A 121 7.10 8.17 -14.74
C TRP A 121 6.87 6.69 -14.38
N LEU A 122 5.96 6.42 -13.43
CA LEU A 122 5.60 5.05 -13.03
C LEU A 122 4.96 4.25 -14.18
N ALA A 123 4.17 4.91 -15.02
CA ALA A 123 3.59 4.30 -16.21
C ALA A 123 4.68 3.90 -17.21
N ALA A 124 5.67 4.78 -17.42
CA ALA A 124 6.80 4.49 -18.31
C ALA A 124 7.73 3.38 -17.79
N SER A 125 7.94 3.27 -16.47
CA SER A 125 8.84 2.27 -15.88
C SER A 125 8.26 0.85 -15.85
N ARG A 126 6.93 0.72 -15.86
CA ARG A 126 6.22 -0.57 -15.75
C ARG A 126 6.32 -1.45 -17.00
N ASP A 127 6.58 -0.86 -18.16
CA ASP A 127 6.64 -1.59 -19.43
C ASP A 127 7.97 -2.37 -19.61
N ASP A 128 9.00 -2.04 -18.84
CA ASP A 128 10.38 -2.50 -19.07
C ASP A 128 10.94 -3.42 -17.97
N THR A 129 10.11 -3.84 -17.00
CA THR A 129 10.59 -4.48 -15.76
C THR A 129 10.33 -5.99 -15.68
N VAL A 130 11.37 -6.75 -15.32
CA VAL A 130 11.29 -8.18 -14.97
C VAL A 130 10.76 -8.30 -13.54
N ILE A 131 9.64 -9.00 -13.39
CA ILE A 131 8.91 -9.08 -12.12
C ILE A 131 9.64 -9.94 -11.08
N SER A 132 10.03 -9.33 -9.96
CA SER A 132 10.52 -10.02 -8.76
C SER A 132 9.38 -10.41 -7.82
N ALA A 133 9.27 -11.70 -7.50
CA ALA A 133 8.20 -12.23 -6.65
C ALA A 133 8.13 -11.61 -5.25
N THR A 134 9.25 -11.07 -4.72
CA THR A 134 9.29 -10.44 -3.39
C THR A 134 8.82 -8.99 -3.41
N GLY A 135 9.04 -8.26 -4.51
CA GLY A 135 8.60 -6.86 -4.68
C GLY A 135 7.10 -6.72 -4.90
N ASP A 136 6.49 -7.72 -5.57
CA ASP A 136 5.09 -7.68 -5.97
C ASP A 136 4.10 -7.53 -4.82
N GLY A 137 4.33 -8.22 -3.70
CA GLY A 137 3.44 -8.12 -2.55
C GLY A 137 3.38 -6.70 -1.97
N LEU A 138 4.54 -6.03 -1.91
CA LEU A 138 4.63 -4.65 -1.42
C LEU A 138 4.07 -3.66 -2.45
N ARG A 139 4.38 -3.85 -3.74
CA ARG A 139 3.86 -3.04 -4.85
C ARG A 139 2.33 -3.10 -4.91
N GLU A 140 1.74 -4.28 -4.79
CA GLU A 140 0.29 -4.47 -4.76
C GLU A 140 -0.34 -3.79 -3.54
N ALA A 141 0.26 -3.94 -2.35
CA ALA A 141 -0.24 -3.28 -1.14
C ALA A 141 -0.22 -1.75 -1.26
N LEU A 142 0.84 -1.17 -1.82
CA LEU A 142 0.94 0.27 -2.05
C LEU A 142 -0.03 0.74 -3.14
N THR A 143 -0.17 0.00 -4.24
CA THR A 143 -1.13 0.30 -5.30
C THR A 143 -2.56 0.30 -4.75
N GLY A 144 -2.92 -0.69 -3.93
CA GLY A 144 -4.21 -0.74 -3.25
C GLY A 144 -4.42 0.43 -2.29
N ARG A 145 -3.37 0.90 -1.60
CA ARG A 145 -3.46 2.10 -0.75
C ARG A 145 -3.65 3.39 -1.57
N VAL A 146 -2.98 3.53 -2.71
CA VAL A 146 -3.20 4.66 -3.64
C VAL A 146 -4.64 4.69 -4.13
N GLN A 147 -5.18 3.55 -4.60
CA GLN A 147 -6.58 3.44 -5.05
C GLN A 147 -7.58 3.81 -3.94
N TYR A 148 -7.29 3.41 -2.69
CA TYR A 148 -8.10 3.80 -1.54
C TYR A 148 -8.09 5.32 -1.30
N VAL A 149 -6.92 5.96 -1.35
CA VAL A 149 -6.80 7.42 -1.20
C VAL A 149 -7.51 8.14 -2.36
N ASP A 150 -7.36 7.65 -3.59
CA ASP A 150 -8.03 8.21 -4.76
C ASP A 150 -9.56 8.13 -4.64
N ALA A 151 -10.10 7.03 -4.09
CA ALA A 151 -11.53 6.91 -3.82
C ALA A 151 -12.02 7.96 -2.80
N LEU A 152 -11.21 8.27 -1.77
CA LEU A 152 -11.53 9.33 -0.80
C LEU A 152 -11.43 10.73 -1.42
N ILE A 153 -10.50 10.95 -2.34
CA ILE A 153 -10.36 12.23 -3.05
C ILE A 153 -11.56 12.50 -3.96
N VAL A 154 -12.10 11.47 -4.61
CA VAL A 154 -13.26 11.58 -5.53
C VAL A 154 -14.60 11.68 -4.77
N ASP A 155 -14.65 11.32 -3.49
CA ASP A 155 -15.88 11.37 -2.69
C ASP A 155 -16.44 12.81 -2.59
N PRO A 156 -17.68 13.07 -3.06
CA PRO A 156 -18.29 14.40 -3.00
C PRO A 156 -18.54 14.91 -1.57
N GLN A 157 -18.46 14.05 -0.55
CA GLN A 157 -18.58 14.45 0.85
C GLN A 157 -17.24 14.93 1.46
N THR A 158 -16.12 14.82 0.73
CA THR A 158 -14.81 15.20 1.23
C THR A 158 -14.68 16.71 1.35
N SER A 159 -14.54 17.20 2.58
CA SER A 159 -14.38 18.62 2.86
C SER A 159 -13.07 19.19 2.28
N PRO A 160 -13.02 20.49 1.90
CA PRO A 160 -11.79 21.12 1.40
C PRO A 160 -10.59 20.95 2.34
N ASP A 161 -10.83 21.04 3.65
CA ASP A 161 -9.80 20.90 4.68
C ASP A 161 -9.20 19.48 4.73
N THR A 162 -9.94 18.48 4.27
CA THR A 162 -9.47 17.08 4.20
C THR A 162 -8.75 16.76 2.89
N GLN A 163 -8.94 17.56 1.84
CA GLN A 163 -8.31 17.29 0.54
C GLN A 163 -6.79 17.41 0.59
N LEU A 164 -6.25 18.46 1.22
CA LEU A 164 -4.81 18.70 1.28
C LEU A 164 -4.03 17.53 1.93
N PRO A 165 -4.43 17.00 3.12
CA PRO A 165 -3.82 15.80 3.69
C PRO A 165 -3.86 14.57 2.77
N LEU A 166 -4.99 14.33 2.10
CA LEU A 166 -5.14 13.19 1.19
C LEU A 166 -4.20 13.29 -0.01
N TRP A 167 -4.05 14.47 -0.60
CA TRP A 167 -3.11 14.70 -1.70
C TRP A 167 -1.66 14.53 -1.27
N ARG A 168 -1.29 14.98 -0.06
CA ARG A 168 0.05 14.73 0.50
C ARG A 168 0.30 13.23 0.70
N GLU A 169 -0.68 12.50 1.22
CA GLU A 169 -0.58 11.04 1.38
C GLU A 169 -0.41 10.35 0.03
N ARG A 170 -1.20 10.73 -0.98
CA ARG A 170 -1.09 10.22 -2.35
C ARG A 170 0.33 10.37 -2.91
N VAL A 171 0.89 11.58 -2.86
CA VAL A 171 2.25 11.86 -3.34
C VAL A 171 3.29 11.03 -2.58
N LEU A 172 3.15 10.89 -1.26
CA LEU A 172 4.05 10.05 -0.45
C LEU A 172 4.03 8.58 -0.92
N LEU A 173 2.84 8.04 -1.18
CA LEU A 173 2.67 6.66 -1.65
C LEU A 173 3.29 6.47 -3.05
N LEU A 174 3.06 7.42 -3.96
CA LEU A 174 3.64 7.39 -5.32
C LEU A 174 5.17 7.49 -5.29
N ARG A 175 5.74 8.38 -4.46
CA ARG A 175 7.20 8.46 -4.27
C ARG A 175 7.77 7.15 -3.73
N ARG A 176 7.06 6.49 -2.81
CA ARG A 176 7.50 5.19 -2.27
C ARG A 176 7.44 4.06 -3.31
N LEU A 177 6.40 4.04 -4.14
CA LEU A 177 6.35 3.16 -5.31
C LEU A 177 7.54 3.43 -6.23
N ALA A 178 7.84 4.70 -6.52
CA ALA A 178 8.95 5.06 -7.40
C ALA A 178 10.31 4.62 -6.88
N THR A 179 10.54 4.69 -5.57
CA THR A 179 11.77 4.15 -4.95
C THR A 179 11.91 2.65 -5.20
N ILE A 180 10.82 1.88 -5.08
CA ILE A 180 10.84 0.43 -5.34
C ILE A 180 11.18 0.17 -6.81
N GLU A 181 10.51 0.83 -7.75
CA GLU A 181 10.78 0.67 -9.19
C GLU A 181 12.24 1.01 -9.53
N SER A 182 12.77 2.11 -9.00
CA SER A 182 14.18 2.49 -9.24
C SER A 182 15.18 1.45 -8.70
N SER A 183 14.86 0.81 -7.57
CA SER A 183 15.70 -0.23 -6.97
C SER A 183 15.68 -1.51 -7.82
N GLU A 184 14.50 -1.89 -8.34
CA GLU A 184 14.37 -3.03 -9.24
C GLU A 184 15.08 -2.78 -10.58
N GLN A 185 15.02 -1.56 -11.11
CA GLN A 185 15.72 -1.20 -12.35
C GLN A 185 17.24 -1.28 -12.18
N LEU A 186 17.79 -0.83 -11.04
CA LEU A 186 19.22 -0.99 -10.75
C LEU A 186 19.62 -2.47 -10.67
N LEU A 187 18.78 -3.32 -10.06
CA LEU A 187 19.03 -4.76 -9.99
C LEU A 187 18.94 -5.44 -11.35
N ALA A 188 17.99 -5.04 -12.21
CA ALA A 188 17.86 -5.55 -13.56
C ALA A 188 19.10 -5.22 -14.41
N VAL A 189 19.58 -3.98 -14.35
CA VAL A 189 20.81 -3.55 -15.05
C VAL A 189 22.04 -4.28 -14.51
N SER A 190 22.10 -4.55 -13.20
CA SER A 190 23.23 -5.23 -12.57
C SER A 190 23.25 -6.73 -12.91
N GLY A 191 22.08 -7.38 -12.98
CA GLY A 191 21.96 -8.81 -13.32
C GLY A 191 22.36 -9.11 -14.77
N ASP A 192 21.99 -8.24 -15.71
CA ASP A 192 22.33 -8.40 -17.14
C ASP A 192 23.84 -8.29 -17.41
N ALA A 193 24.54 -7.47 -16.61
CA ALA A 193 26.00 -7.35 -16.67
C ALA A 193 26.73 -8.63 -16.21
N GLU A 194 26.18 -9.37 -15.25
CA GLU A 194 26.76 -10.64 -14.78
C GLU A 194 26.55 -11.78 -15.78
N ASP A 195 25.35 -11.88 -16.36
CA ASP A 195 25.06 -12.89 -17.40
C ASP A 195 25.90 -12.67 -18.67
N SER A 196 26.12 -11.42 -19.09
CA SER A 196 26.95 -11.12 -20.26
C SER A 196 28.44 -11.40 -20.05
N GLN A 197 28.97 -11.28 -18.81
CA GLN A 197 30.35 -11.70 -18.51
C GLN A 197 30.52 -13.22 -18.54
N LEU A 198 29.52 -13.99 -18.10
CA LEU A 198 29.58 -15.45 -18.13
C LEU A 198 29.57 -16.01 -19.56
N VAL A 199 28.90 -15.35 -20.52
CA VAL A 199 28.87 -15.76 -21.92
C VAL A 199 30.21 -15.53 -22.64
N MET A 200 31.03 -14.56 -22.22
CA MET A 200 32.32 -14.25 -22.84
C MET A 200 33.50 -15.07 -22.28
N ALA A 201 33.27 -15.86 -21.22
CA ALA A 201 34.30 -16.65 -20.54
C ALA A 201 34.44 -18.11 -21.05
N PHE A 202 33.72 -18.48 -22.11
CA PHE A 202 33.79 -19.79 -22.77
C PHE A 202 34.23 -19.67 -24.23
#